data_AF-A0A099BVU1-F1
#
_entry.id   AF-A0A099BVU1-F1
#
_cell.length_a   1.000
_cell.length_b   1.000
_cell.length_c   1.000
_cell.angle_alpha   90.00
_cell.angle_beta   90.00
_cell.angle_gamma   90.00
#
_symmetry.space_group_name_H-M   'P 1'
#
loop_
_entity.id
_entity.type
_entity.pdbx_description
1 polymer ?
#
loop_
_entity_poly.entity_id
_entity_poly.type
_entity_poly.pdbx_seq_one_letter_code
_entity_poly.pdbx_strand_id
1 'polypeptide(L)'
;MWLCSACEFKFNNTDEKDHRSIAIHRFDRLESRYLTTGDFSALQQMNTDYPIETRTLIENVLNLGDVNESDINSRLLNYFQDALLQDVILAVDSQYVDMSDISKLMYKAFRRLGHAIPSIPIPEIYTQIGAFNQSIVVGDGMIGISLDKYLGNDFGPYAKFYNQQQRATMTRENIVPDCISFYLLSYYPAPMGKNEKETLRLKAVHMGKVMWAANKLTDSHIFQTAYVDRVEQFMKKHKNLPIKQLMELEDGGFMN
;
A
#
# COMPACT_ATOMS: atom_id res chain seq x y z
N MET A 1 50.42 44.96 16.49
CA MET A 1 49.91 43.66 16.98
C MET A 1 48.47 43.56 16.52
N TRP A 2 48.25 42.92 15.38
CA TRP A 2 46.94 42.76 14.75
C TRP A 2 46.27 41.52 15.35
N LEU A 3 45.11 41.69 15.98
CA LEU A 3 44.28 40.59 16.49
C LEU A 3 43.28 40.22 15.40
N CYS A 4 43.49 39.06 14.77
CA CYS A 4 42.49 38.40 13.93
C CYS A 4 41.52 37.62 14.83
N SER A 5 40.29 38.11 14.97
CA SER A 5 39.17 37.30 15.42
C SER A 5 38.72 36.39 14.28
N ALA A 6 38.96 35.09 14.42
CA ALA A 6 38.40 34.08 13.52
C ALA A 6 36.93 33.84 13.91
N CYS A 7 36.02 34.05 12.96
CA CYS A 7 34.63 33.59 13.06
C CYS A 7 34.61 32.06 12.99
N GLU A 8 34.17 31.40 14.07
CA GLU A 8 33.70 30.02 14.03
C GLU A 8 32.40 29.96 13.22
N PHE A 9 32.46 29.37 12.03
CA PHE A 9 31.26 28.89 11.34
C PHE A 9 30.68 27.73 12.15
N LYS A 10 29.67 28.02 12.97
CA LYS A 10 28.77 27.00 13.50
C LYS A 10 27.91 26.49 12.34
N PHE A 11 28.30 25.36 11.76
CA PHE A 11 27.38 24.52 11.02
C PHE A 11 26.27 24.09 11.98
N ASN A 12 25.08 24.67 11.82
CA ASN A 12 23.88 24.11 12.40
C ASN A 12 23.61 22.78 11.69
N ASN A 13 23.93 21.67 12.34
CA ASN A 13 23.38 20.36 11.98
C ASN A 13 21.87 20.39 12.22
N THR A 14 21.11 20.89 11.24
CA THR A 14 19.65 20.72 11.17
C THR A 14 19.22 19.56 10.28
N ASP A 15 20.15 18.69 9.85
CA ASP A 15 19.86 17.58 8.94
C ASP A 15 19.78 16.19 9.62
N GLU A 16 19.85 16.12 10.96
CA GLU A 16 19.88 14.84 11.68
C GLU A 16 18.60 14.48 12.47
N LYS A 17 17.46 15.16 12.21
CA LYS A 17 16.23 14.96 13.00
C LYS A 17 15.01 14.38 12.28
N ASP A 18 15.14 13.86 11.05
CA ASP A 18 13.99 13.25 10.37
C ASP A 18 14.28 11.91 9.66
N HIS A 19 15.04 11.05 10.33
CA HIS A 19 15.11 9.62 10.01
C HIS A 19 14.01 8.83 10.76
N ARG A 20 12.76 9.31 10.77
CA ARG A 20 11.65 8.42 11.13
C ARG A 20 11.48 7.43 9.97
N SER A 21 12.11 6.27 10.08
CA SER A 21 11.75 5.12 9.25
C SER A 21 10.24 4.95 9.34
N ILE A 22 9.57 4.83 8.19
CA ILE A 22 8.16 4.44 8.19
C ILE A 22 8.10 3.04 8.80
N ALA A 23 7.55 2.95 10.01
CA ALA A 23 7.36 1.70 10.70
C ALA A 23 6.15 0.99 10.10
N ILE A 24 6.26 -0.31 9.89
CA ILE A 24 5.13 -1.15 9.49
C ILE A 24 4.61 -1.83 10.76
N HIS A 25 3.40 -1.48 11.15
CA HIS A 25 2.73 -2.05 12.31
C HIS A 25 2.24 -3.47 11.97
N ARG A 26 2.70 -4.46 12.74
CA ARG A 26 2.48 -5.89 12.47
C ARG A 26 1.17 -6.41 13.09
N PHE A 27 0.05 -5.80 12.71
CA PHE A 27 -1.29 -6.21 13.16
C PHE A 27 -1.59 -7.68 12.80
N ASP A 28 -1.13 -8.14 11.64
CA ASP A 28 -1.17 -9.54 11.17
C ASP A 28 -0.67 -10.57 12.20
N ARG A 29 0.25 -10.19 13.10
CA ARG A 29 0.77 -11.10 14.14
C ARG A 29 -0.19 -11.27 15.31
N LEU A 30 -0.92 -10.22 15.68
CA LEU A 30 -1.99 -10.33 16.68
C LEU A 30 -3.18 -11.09 16.07
N GLU A 31 -3.50 -10.76 14.82
CA GLU A 31 -4.51 -11.43 14.04
C GLU A 31 -4.24 -12.94 13.95
N SER A 32 -3.04 -13.36 13.48
CA SER A 32 -2.65 -14.77 13.40
C SER A 32 -2.79 -15.48 14.75
N ARG A 33 -2.29 -14.90 15.85
CA ARG A 33 -2.42 -15.49 17.19
C ARG A 33 -3.88 -15.71 17.59
N TYR A 34 -4.74 -14.72 17.37
CA TYR A 34 -6.15 -14.87 17.66
C TYR A 34 -6.80 -15.96 16.80
N LEU A 35 -6.58 -15.93 15.49
CA LEU A 35 -7.25 -16.80 14.53
C LEU A 35 -6.79 -18.26 14.57
N THR A 36 -5.58 -18.53 15.06
CA THR A 36 -5.01 -19.88 15.14
C THR A 36 -5.24 -20.54 16.50
N THR A 37 -5.20 -19.78 17.60
CA THR A 37 -5.28 -20.35 18.95
C THR A 37 -6.48 -19.87 19.77
N GLY A 38 -7.28 -18.92 19.27
CA GLY A 38 -8.34 -18.28 20.04
C GLY A 38 -7.81 -17.44 21.21
N ASP A 39 -6.60 -16.87 21.08
CA ASP A 39 -5.95 -16.11 22.16
C ASP A 39 -6.72 -14.81 22.46
N PHE A 40 -7.45 -14.81 23.58
CA PHE A 40 -8.25 -13.67 24.01
C PHE A 40 -7.40 -12.43 24.34
N SER A 41 -6.15 -12.59 24.77
CA SER A 41 -5.27 -11.45 25.00
C SER A 41 -4.88 -10.78 23.69
N ALA A 42 -4.64 -11.56 22.62
CA ALA A 42 -4.40 -11.01 21.29
C ALA A 42 -5.63 -10.26 20.79
N LEU A 43 -6.82 -10.85 20.94
CA LEU A 43 -8.09 -10.18 20.61
C LEU A 43 -8.29 -8.87 21.37
N GLN A 44 -7.97 -8.84 22.66
CA GLN A 44 -8.06 -7.61 23.45
C GLN A 44 -7.14 -6.53 22.89
N GLN A 45 -5.88 -6.87 22.58
CA GLN A 45 -4.90 -5.95 21.98
C GLN A 45 -5.35 -5.45 20.61
N MET A 46 -5.92 -6.32 19.77
CA MET A 46 -6.52 -5.90 18.49
C MET A 46 -7.55 -4.79 18.72
N ASN A 47 -8.45 -4.95 19.69
CA ASN A 47 -9.51 -3.99 19.95
C ASN A 47 -9.07 -2.71 20.69
N THR A 48 -8.00 -2.76 21.49
CA THR A 48 -7.52 -1.59 22.26
C THR A 48 -6.45 -0.81 21.54
N ASP A 49 -5.48 -1.51 20.94
CA ASP A 49 -4.27 -0.91 20.39
C ASP A 49 -4.43 -0.66 18.87
N TYR A 50 -5.29 -1.45 18.21
CA TYR A 50 -5.56 -1.40 16.76
C TYR A 50 -7.06 -1.33 16.42
N PRO A 51 -7.84 -0.42 17.04
CA PRO A 51 -9.30 -0.40 16.87
C PRO A 51 -9.74 -0.08 15.43
N ILE A 52 -8.97 0.73 14.69
CA ILE A 52 -9.30 1.13 13.31
C ILE A 52 -9.04 -0.05 12.37
N GLU A 53 -7.90 -0.72 12.51
CA GLU A 53 -7.51 -1.89 11.74
C GLU A 53 -8.48 -3.05 11.98
N THR A 54 -8.84 -3.31 13.25
CA THR A 54 -9.79 -4.36 13.62
C THR A 54 -11.17 -4.11 13.01
N ARG A 55 -11.68 -2.88 13.12
CA ARG A 55 -12.95 -2.48 12.49
C ARG A 55 -12.87 -2.63 10.98
N THR A 56 -11.79 -2.15 10.36
CA THR A 56 -11.61 -2.17 8.91
C THR A 56 -11.56 -3.60 8.38
N LEU A 57 -10.83 -4.48 9.05
CA LEU A 57 -10.77 -5.90 8.71
C LEU A 57 -12.17 -6.53 8.74
N ILE A 58 -12.90 -6.36 9.84
CA ILE A 58 -14.22 -6.98 10.06
C ILE A 58 -15.28 -6.42 9.11
N GLU A 59 -15.43 -5.09 9.07
CA GLU A 59 -16.53 -4.42 8.38
C GLU A 59 -16.26 -4.26 6.87
N ASN A 60 -15.04 -3.86 6.50
CA ASN A 60 -14.75 -3.41 5.13
C ASN A 60 -14.03 -4.48 4.29
N VAL A 61 -13.14 -5.27 4.91
CA VAL A 61 -12.34 -6.28 4.20
C VAL A 61 -13.09 -7.61 4.12
N LEU A 62 -13.55 -8.13 5.26
CA LEU A 62 -14.21 -9.43 5.35
C LEU A 62 -15.74 -9.33 5.26
N ASN A 63 -16.29 -8.14 5.50
CA ASN A 63 -17.73 -7.86 5.50
C ASN A 63 -18.51 -8.85 6.40
N LEU A 64 -18.01 -9.03 7.63
CA LEU A 64 -18.56 -9.95 8.61
C LEU A 64 -19.67 -9.33 9.47
N GLY A 65 -19.98 -8.04 9.34
CA GLY A 65 -20.96 -7.36 10.20
C GLY A 65 -20.33 -6.19 10.95
N ASP A 66 -21.08 -5.58 11.87
CA ASP A 66 -20.62 -4.44 12.67
C ASP A 66 -19.71 -4.91 13.82
N VAL A 67 -18.60 -4.20 14.05
CA VAL A 67 -17.60 -4.53 15.08
C VAL A 67 -18.16 -4.49 16.51
N ASN A 68 -19.33 -3.90 16.73
CA ASN A 68 -20.00 -3.81 18.03
C ASN A 68 -21.02 -4.95 18.26
N GLU A 69 -21.24 -5.84 17.29
CA GLU A 69 -22.11 -7.00 17.47
C GLU A 69 -21.53 -7.97 18.51
N SER A 70 -22.37 -8.49 19.40
CA SER A 70 -21.90 -9.30 20.55
C SER A 70 -21.20 -10.60 20.17
N ASP A 71 -21.47 -11.14 18.98
CA ASP A 71 -20.89 -12.39 18.46
C ASP A 71 -19.83 -12.17 17.37
N ILE A 72 -19.48 -10.92 17.06
CA ILE A 72 -18.60 -10.59 15.92
C ILE A 72 -17.23 -11.27 16.00
N ASN A 73 -16.63 -11.31 17.20
CA ASN A 73 -15.32 -11.92 17.40
C ASN A 73 -15.36 -13.43 17.16
N SER A 74 -16.44 -14.09 17.59
CA SER A 74 -16.67 -15.51 17.32
C SER A 74 -16.89 -15.76 15.83
N ARG A 75 -17.59 -14.88 15.13
CA ARG A 75 -17.76 -14.95 13.67
C ARG A 75 -16.43 -14.79 12.94
N LEU A 76 -15.60 -13.84 13.35
CA LEU A 76 -14.25 -13.66 12.83
C LEU A 76 -13.39 -14.92 13.04
N LEU A 77 -13.33 -15.46 14.26
CA LEU A 77 -12.56 -16.67 14.55
C LEU A 77 -13.04 -17.86 13.72
N ASN A 78 -14.37 -18.07 13.66
CA ASN A 78 -15.00 -19.16 12.91
C ASN A 78 -14.77 -19.04 11.40
N TYR A 79 -14.75 -17.82 10.87
CA TYR A 79 -14.49 -17.57 9.44
C TYR A 79 -13.13 -18.13 9.01
N PHE A 80 -12.11 -17.99 9.87
CA PHE A 80 -10.76 -18.49 9.57
C PHE A 80 -10.51 -19.95 9.99
N GLN A 81 -11.49 -20.68 10.54
CA GLN A 81 -11.30 -22.10 10.86
C GLN A 81 -11.29 -23.01 9.62
N ASP A 82 -11.58 -22.47 8.43
CA ASP A 82 -11.39 -23.19 7.18
C ASP A 82 -9.91 -23.59 6.98
N ALA A 83 -9.66 -24.83 6.56
CA ALA A 83 -8.32 -25.37 6.43
C ALA A 83 -7.44 -24.59 5.43
N LEU A 84 -8.02 -24.06 4.35
CA LEU A 84 -7.27 -23.24 3.40
C LEU A 84 -6.83 -21.92 4.05
N LEU A 85 -7.69 -21.30 4.85
CA LEU A 85 -7.34 -20.05 5.52
C LEU A 85 -6.30 -20.26 6.63
N GLN A 86 -6.33 -21.41 7.32
CA GLN A 86 -5.26 -21.79 8.25
C GLN A 86 -3.91 -21.97 7.52
N ASP A 87 -3.90 -22.62 6.36
CA ASP A 87 -2.68 -22.75 5.53
C ASP A 87 -2.16 -21.37 5.08
N VAL A 88 -3.07 -20.44 4.77
CA VAL A 88 -2.72 -19.06 4.40
C VAL A 88 -2.07 -18.32 5.55
N ILE A 89 -2.61 -18.41 6.76
CA ILE A 89 -2.04 -17.77 7.96
C ILE A 89 -0.60 -18.28 8.17
N LEU A 90 -0.39 -19.59 8.11
CA LEU A 90 0.94 -20.19 8.25
C LEU A 90 1.93 -19.73 7.17
N ALA A 91 1.47 -19.61 5.93
CA ALA A 91 2.29 -19.13 4.82
C ALA A 91 2.70 -17.66 5.02
N VAL A 92 1.76 -16.79 5.43
CA VAL A 92 2.04 -15.39 5.76
C VAL A 92 3.06 -15.31 6.90
N ASP A 93 2.82 -16.05 7.99
CA ASP A 93 3.67 -16.02 9.17
C ASP A 93 5.12 -16.40 8.84
N SER A 94 5.29 -17.41 7.99
CA SER A 94 6.59 -17.91 7.52
C SER A 94 7.27 -16.95 6.54
N GLN A 95 6.56 -16.42 5.54
CA GLN A 95 7.15 -15.59 4.49
C GLN A 95 7.50 -14.17 4.98
N TYR A 96 6.75 -13.66 5.97
CA TYR A 96 6.89 -12.29 6.48
C TYR A 96 7.49 -12.24 7.89
N VAL A 97 8.35 -13.21 8.25
CA VAL A 97 9.17 -13.14 9.47
C VAL A 97 10.03 -11.87 9.45
N ASP A 98 10.75 -11.64 8.36
CA ASP A 98 11.45 -10.38 8.10
C ASP A 98 10.69 -9.56 7.06
N MET A 99 10.61 -8.25 7.33
CA MET A 99 10.03 -7.23 6.43
C MET A 99 10.96 -6.03 6.29
N SER A 100 12.22 -6.15 6.70
CA SER A 100 13.18 -5.04 6.70
C SER A 100 13.44 -4.47 5.29
N ASP A 101 13.35 -5.31 4.26
CA ASP A 101 13.38 -4.93 2.86
C ASP A 101 12.18 -4.04 2.49
N ILE A 102 10.96 -4.49 2.81
CA ILE A 102 9.72 -3.77 2.54
C ILE A 102 9.72 -2.44 3.28
N SER A 103 10.06 -2.41 4.57
CA SER A 103 10.13 -1.17 5.36
C SER A 103 11.11 -0.16 4.76
N LYS A 104 12.30 -0.59 4.32
CA LYS A 104 13.28 0.28 3.67
C LYS A 104 12.78 0.83 2.35
N LEU A 105 12.15 0.01 1.52
CA LEU A 105 11.56 0.43 0.24
C LEU A 105 10.40 1.42 0.46
N MET A 106 9.54 1.13 1.44
CA MET A 106 8.41 1.96 1.82
C MET A 106 8.87 3.35 2.26
N TYR A 107 9.85 3.41 3.18
CA TYR A 107 10.45 4.67 3.62
C TYR A 107 10.97 5.51 2.44
N LYS A 108 11.73 4.88 1.52
CA LYS A 108 12.27 5.58 0.35
C LYS A 108 11.16 6.09 -0.57
N ALA A 109 10.15 5.26 -0.83
CA ALA A 109 9.05 5.59 -1.74
C ALA A 109 8.20 6.75 -1.22
N PHE A 110 7.79 6.69 0.06
CA PHE A 110 6.99 7.75 0.67
C PHE A 110 7.79 9.02 0.94
N ARG A 111 9.10 8.92 1.23
CA ARG A 111 9.96 10.10 1.25
C ARG A 111 9.97 10.78 -0.12
N ARG A 112 10.16 10.03 -1.20
CA ARG A 112 10.10 10.59 -2.57
C ARG A 112 8.71 11.16 -2.89
N LEU A 113 7.64 10.51 -2.44
CA LEU A 113 6.27 11.01 -2.60
C LEU A 113 6.09 12.36 -1.90
N GLY A 114 6.55 12.50 -0.65
CA GLY A 114 6.47 13.76 0.09
C GLY A 114 7.24 14.91 -0.58
N HIS A 115 8.35 14.63 -1.27
CA HIS A 115 9.04 15.64 -2.08
C HIS A 115 8.29 15.96 -3.38
N ALA A 116 7.72 14.95 -4.03
CA ALA A 116 7.05 15.08 -5.31
C ALA A 116 5.67 15.73 -5.21
N ILE A 117 4.94 15.46 -4.12
CA ILE A 117 3.57 15.92 -3.84
C ILE A 117 3.45 16.26 -2.33
N PRO A 118 4.00 17.40 -1.86
CA PRO A 118 4.04 17.75 -0.43
C PRO A 118 2.67 17.92 0.25
N SER A 119 1.59 18.04 -0.53
CA SER A 119 0.22 18.15 -0.02
C SER A 119 -0.37 16.81 0.44
N ILE A 120 0.26 15.69 0.11
CA ILE A 120 -0.16 14.36 0.55
C ILE A 120 0.60 14.01 1.84
N PRO A 121 -0.09 13.76 2.97
CA PRO A 121 0.56 13.35 4.21
C PRO A 121 1.23 11.97 4.07
N ILE A 122 2.16 11.67 4.98
CA ILE A 122 2.72 10.31 5.08
C ILE A 122 1.73 9.49 5.91
N PRO A 123 1.24 8.34 5.41
CA PRO A 123 0.28 7.51 6.14
C PRO A 123 0.98 6.64 7.18
N GLU A 124 0.22 6.22 8.19
CA GLU A 124 0.59 5.05 9.00
C GLU A 124 0.39 3.78 8.17
N ILE A 125 1.21 2.75 8.41
CA ILE A 125 1.19 1.54 7.59
C ILE A 125 1.11 0.32 8.49
N TYR A 126 0.16 -0.57 8.20
CA TYR A 126 0.00 -1.83 8.91
C TYR A 126 -0.16 -3.00 7.94
N THR A 127 0.02 -4.21 8.47
CA THR A 127 -0.17 -5.48 7.74
C THR A 127 -1.29 -6.29 8.36
N GLN A 128 -2.04 -7.03 7.53
CA GLN A 128 -3.18 -7.86 7.94
C GLN A 128 -3.29 -9.12 7.06
N ILE A 129 -4.25 -10.00 7.37
CA ILE A 129 -4.62 -11.19 6.60
C ILE A 129 -6.07 -11.05 6.13
N GLY A 130 -6.27 -10.73 4.85
CA GLY A 130 -7.58 -10.30 4.33
C GLY A 130 -8.44 -11.40 3.69
N ALA A 131 -8.11 -12.67 3.86
CA ALA A 131 -8.75 -13.82 3.19
C ALA A 131 -8.86 -13.67 1.66
N PHE A 132 -7.82 -13.09 1.05
CA PHE A 132 -7.67 -12.72 -0.34
C PHE A 132 -8.62 -11.63 -0.88
N ASN A 133 -9.44 -11.00 -0.04
CA ASN A 133 -10.48 -10.07 -0.51
C ASN A 133 -9.90 -8.79 -1.14
N GLN A 134 -9.00 -8.10 -0.45
CA GLN A 134 -8.42 -6.82 -0.91
C GLN A 134 -6.91 -6.81 -0.67
N SER A 135 -6.12 -6.30 -1.62
CA SER A 135 -4.65 -6.24 -1.50
C SER A 135 -4.18 -5.09 -0.63
N ILE A 136 -4.72 -3.89 -0.87
CA ILE A 136 -4.36 -2.66 -0.16
C ILE A 136 -5.65 -1.97 0.25
N VAL A 137 -5.72 -1.55 1.50
CA VAL A 137 -6.82 -0.77 2.05
C VAL A 137 -6.29 0.61 2.42
N VAL A 138 -6.97 1.67 1.99
CA VAL A 138 -6.59 3.05 2.27
C VAL A 138 -7.76 3.76 2.93
N GLY A 139 -7.53 4.34 4.10
CA GLY A 139 -8.56 5.02 4.89
C GLY A 139 -7.98 5.57 6.19
N ASP A 140 -8.60 6.59 6.76
CA ASP A 140 -8.25 7.13 8.09
C ASP A 140 -6.78 7.52 8.28
N GLY A 141 -6.10 7.93 7.20
CA GLY A 141 -4.67 8.26 7.24
C GLY A 141 -3.75 7.04 7.28
N MET A 142 -4.28 5.85 7.04
CA MET A 142 -3.58 4.57 7.10
C MET A 142 -3.57 3.84 5.75
N ILE A 143 -2.59 2.94 5.60
CA ILE A 143 -2.54 1.92 4.55
C ILE A 143 -2.45 0.54 5.21
N GLY A 144 -3.47 -0.29 5.00
CA GLY A 144 -3.48 -1.70 5.36
C GLY A 144 -3.00 -2.57 4.20
N ILE A 145 -2.02 -3.44 4.45
CA ILE A 145 -1.45 -4.37 3.48
C ILE A 145 -1.90 -5.79 3.82
N SER A 146 -2.71 -6.40 2.96
CA SER A 146 -3.12 -7.80 3.12
C SER A 146 -2.01 -8.72 2.59
N LEU A 147 -1.19 -9.26 3.49
CA LEU A 147 0.02 -10.01 3.13
C LEU A 147 -0.27 -11.31 2.37
N ASP A 148 -1.44 -11.88 2.63
CA ASP A 148 -2.00 -13.04 1.95
C ASP A 148 -2.31 -12.79 0.46
N LYS A 149 -2.19 -11.55 -0.03
CA LYS A 149 -2.26 -11.22 -1.47
C LYS A 149 -0.91 -11.24 -2.17
N TYR A 150 0.18 -11.48 -1.43
CA TYR A 150 1.54 -11.37 -1.94
C TYR A 150 2.43 -12.59 -1.60
N LEU A 151 1.82 -13.77 -1.44
CA LEU A 151 2.50 -15.05 -1.18
C LEU A 151 3.26 -15.63 -2.40
N GLY A 152 3.30 -14.92 -3.53
CA GLY A 152 3.92 -15.36 -4.77
C GLY A 152 2.88 -15.84 -5.79
N ASN A 153 3.09 -15.53 -7.06
CA ASN A 153 2.16 -15.83 -8.16
C ASN A 153 1.79 -17.33 -8.28
N ASP A 154 2.71 -18.20 -7.86
CA ASP A 154 2.57 -19.66 -7.88
C ASP A 154 2.07 -20.25 -6.54
N PHE A 155 1.67 -19.43 -5.57
CA PHE A 155 1.07 -19.90 -4.33
C PHE A 155 -0.20 -20.71 -4.65
N GLY A 156 -0.17 -22.01 -4.38
CA GLY A 156 -1.15 -22.99 -4.85
C GLY A 156 -2.61 -22.58 -4.65
N PRO A 157 -3.03 -22.14 -3.45
CA PRO A 157 -4.39 -21.69 -3.18
C PRO A 157 -4.92 -20.60 -4.12
N TYR A 158 -4.07 -19.74 -4.68
CA TYR A 158 -4.53 -18.68 -5.59
C TYR A 158 -5.18 -19.22 -6.86
N ALA A 159 -4.76 -20.38 -7.37
CA ALA A 159 -5.30 -20.96 -8.61
C ALA A 159 -6.80 -21.29 -8.53
N LYS A 160 -7.36 -21.38 -7.30
CA LYS A 160 -8.80 -21.58 -7.09
C LYS A 160 -9.64 -20.32 -7.35
N PHE A 161 -9.04 -19.14 -7.20
CA PHE A 161 -9.76 -17.86 -7.19
C PHE A 161 -9.30 -16.88 -8.28
N TYR A 162 -8.09 -17.05 -8.79
CA TYR A 162 -7.45 -16.10 -9.71
C TYR A 162 -6.86 -16.80 -10.92
N ASN A 163 -7.03 -16.18 -12.09
CA ASN A 163 -6.35 -16.62 -13.31
C ASN A 163 -4.87 -16.22 -13.31
N GLN A 164 -4.09 -16.73 -14.25
CA GLN A 164 -2.64 -16.47 -14.34
C GLN A 164 -2.30 -14.97 -14.45
N GLN A 165 -3.10 -14.19 -15.18
CA GLN A 165 -2.85 -12.75 -15.34
C GLN A 165 -3.08 -11.99 -14.03
N GLN A 166 -4.13 -12.33 -13.29
CA GLN A 166 -4.41 -11.75 -11.97
C GLN A 166 -3.32 -12.09 -10.95
N ARG A 167 -2.78 -13.31 -11.00
CA ARG A 167 -1.70 -13.77 -10.10
C ARG A 167 -0.34 -13.16 -10.43
N ALA A 168 -0.13 -12.64 -11.64
CA ALA A 168 1.17 -12.14 -12.09
C ALA A 168 1.75 -11.02 -11.20
N THR A 169 0.89 -10.28 -10.51
CA THR A 169 1.28 -9.19 -9.60
C THR A 169 1.10 -9.54 -8.11
N MET A 170 0.78 -10.79 -7.78
CA MET A 170 0.57 -11.26 -6.40
C MET A 170 1.89 -11.70 -5.75
N THR A 171 2.93 -10.88 -5.86
CA THR A 171 4.29 -11.17 -5.37
C THR A 171 4.76 -10.12 -4.36
N ARG A 172 5.76 -10.47 -3.55
CA ARG A 172 6.31 -9.59 -2.51
C ARG A 172 6.78 -8.25 -3.07
N GLU A 173 7.34 -8.24 -4.28
CA GLU A 173 7.89 -7.05 -4.91
C GLU A 173 6.80 -6.03 -5.28
N ASN A 174 5.55 -6.50 -5.48
CA ASN A 174 4.40 -5.65 -5.79
C ASN A 174 3.86 -4.88 -4.59
N ILE A 175 4.17 -5.26 -3.34
CA ILE A 175 3.63 -4.63 -2.13
C ILE A 175 3.81 -3.10 -2.15
N VAL A 176 5.05 -2.62 -2.32
CA VAL A 176 5.37 -1.19 -2.21
C VAL A 176 4.83 -0.38 -3.42
N PRO A 177 4.98 -0.82 -4.68
CA PRO A 177 4.34 -0.17 -5.82
C PRO A 177 2.82 -0.12 -5.72
N ASP A 178 2.17 -1.18 -5.23
CA ASP A 178 0.72 -1.21 -5.04
C ASP A 178 0.31 -0.23 -3.92
N CYS A 179 1.01 -0.20 -2.78
CA CYS A 179 0.76 0.79 -1.72
C CYS A 179 0.78 2.22 -2.28
N ILE A 180 1.82 2.58 -3.04
CA ILE A 180 1.93 3.92 -3.65
C ILE A 180 0.79 4.15 -4.65
N SER A 181 0.45 3.16 -5.47
CA SER A 181 -0.61 3.27 -6.48
C SER A 181 -1.98 3.51 -5.86
N PHE A 182 -2.37 2.68 -4.89
CA PHE A 182 -3.66 2.81 -4.19
C PHE A 182 -3.73 4.09 -3.35
N TYR A 183 -2.62 4.51 -2.75
CA TYR A 183 -2.57 5.78 -2.04
C TYR A 183 -2.71 6.98 -2.99
N LEU A 184 -2.04 6.97 -4.14
CA LEU A 184 -2.25 8.01 -5.15
C LEU A 184 -3.70 8.04 -5.65
N LEU A 185 -4.32 6.87 -5.86
CA LEU A 185 -5.73 6.77 -6.27
C LEU A 185 -6.72 7.33 -5.24
N SER A 186 -6.39 7.31 -3.94
CA SER A 186 -7.27 7.91 -2.91
C SER A 186 -7.28 9.44 -2.97
N TYR A 187 -6.21 10.06 -3.50
CA TYR A 187 -6.13 11.52 -3.69
C TYR A 187 -6.48 11.96 -5.11
N TYR A 188 -6.22 11.10 -6.09
CA TYR A 188 -6.47 11.33 -7.50
C TYR A 188 -7.37 10.20 -8.02
N PRO A 189 -8.68 10.23 -7.74
CA PRO A 189 -9.59 9.18 -8.17
C PRO A 189 -9.73 9.16 -9.69
N ALA A 190 -9.90 7.96 -10.26
CA ALA A 190 -10.08 7.81 -11.69
C ALA A 190 -11.38 8.50 -12.17
N PRO A 191 -11.35 9.21 -13.30
CA PRO A 191 -12.50 9.96 -13.79
C PRO A 191 -13.60 9.06 -14.35
N MET A 192 -14.82 9.61 -14.44
CA MET A 192 -15.96 9.02 -15.14
C MET A 192 -16.20 9.74 -16.47
N GLY A 193 -16.40 8.98 -17.53
CA GLY A 193 -16.74 9.50 -18.86
C GLY A 193 -18.24 9.65 -19.07
N LYS A 194 -18.64 10.16 -20.24
CA LYS A 194 -20.07 10.32 -20.60
C LYS A 194 -20.76 8.98 -20.89
N ASN A 195 -19.97 7.96 -21.21
CA ASN A 195 -20.42 6.60 -21.44
C ASN A 195 -19.36 5.59 -20.97
N GLU A 196 -19.72 4.31 -20.98
CA GLU A 196 -18.86 3.22 -20.52
C GLU A 196 -17.54 3.13 -21.30
N LYS A 197 -17.59 3.23 -22.63
CA LYS A 197 -16.40 3.17 -23.49
C LYS A 197 -15.42 4.29 -23.17
N GLU A 198 -15.92 5.50 -23.00
CA GLU A 198 -15.10 6.65 -22.62
C GLU A 198 -14.53 6.47 -21.20
N THR A 199 -15.34 6.00 -20.26
CA THR A 199 -14.91 5.71 -18.89
C THR A 199 -13.76 4.70 -18.86
N LEU A 200 -13.88 3.59 -19.59
CA LEU A 200 -12.83 2.57 -19.69
C LEU A 200 -11.54 3.16 -20.25
N ARG A 201 -11.63 3.97 -21.30
CA ARG A 201 -10.46 4.63 -21.90
C ARG A 201 -9.79 5.57 -20.91
N LEU A 202 -10.56 6.44 -20.23
CA LEU A 202 -10.03 7.39 -19.27
C LEU A 202 -9.38 6.67 -18.08
N LYS A 203 -10.04 5.63 -17.54
CA LYS A 203 -9.47 4.79 -16.48
C LYS A 203 -8.15 4.15 -16.88
N ALA A 204 -8.03 3.64 -18.11
CA ALA A 204 -6.78 3.03 -18.57
C ALA A 204 -5.62 4.04 -18.65
N VAL A 205 -5.89 5.27 -19.12
CA VAL A 205 -4.91 6.37 -19.11
C VAL A 205 -4.53 6.75 -17.69
N HIS A 206 -5.54 6.93 -16.84
CA HIS A 206 -5.37 7.30 -15.45
C HIS A 206 -4.48 6.29 -14.70
N MET A 207 -4.80 5.00 -14.84
CA MET A 207 -3.98 3.92 -14.27
C MET A 207 -2.56 3.92 -14.83
N GLY A 208 -2.38 4.24 -16.11
CA GLY A 208 -1.05 4.45 -16.70
C GLY A 208 -0.23 5.51 -15.98
N LYS A 209 -0.83 6.67 -15.67
CA LYS A 209 -0.16 7.74 -14.90
C LYS A 209 0.17 7.30 -13.48
N VAL A 210 -0.79 6.67 -12.79
CA VAL A 210 -0.60 6.15 -11.42
C VAL A 210 0.54 5.14 -11.37
N MET A 211 0.50 4.13 -12.26
CA MET A 211 1.53 3.09 -12.35
C MET A 211 2.90 3.66 -12.72
N TRP A 212 2.94 4.62 -13.64
CA TRP A 212 4.19 5.30 -13.99
C TRP A 212 4.75 6.07 -12.79
N ALA A 213 3.91 6.83 -12.08
CA ALA A 213 4.31 7.55 -10.88
C ALA A 213 4.79 6.60 -9.79
N ALA A 214 4.09 5.48 -9.56
CA ALA A 214 4.50 4.44 -8.63
C ALA A 214 5.86 3.84 -8.99
N ASN A 215 6.11 3.51 -10.26
CA ASN A 215 7.44 3.06 -10.72
C ASN A 215 8.53 4.11 -10.40
N LYS A 216 8.29 5.40 -10.69
CA LYS A 216 9.27 6.48 -10.41
C LYS A 216 9.51 6.69 -8.92
N LEU A 217 8.46 6.68 -8.11
CA LEU A 217 8.55 6.89 -6.67
C LEU A 217 9.22 5.70 -5.97
N THR A 218 8.95 4.48 -6.43
CA THR A 218 9.60 3.27 -5.91
C THR A 218 10.98 3.02 -6.51
N ASP A 219 11.35 3.69 -7.60
CA ASP A 219 12.56 3.41 -8.40
C ASP A 219 12.57 1.95 -8.87
N SER A 220 11.41 1.51 -9.35
CA SER A 220 11.17 0.18 -9.87
C SER A 220 10.64 0.24 -11.30
N HIS A 221 10.61 -0.92 -11.95
CA HIS A 221 10.05 -1.10 -13.30
C HIS A 221 9.00 -2.22 -13.29
N ILE A 222 8.22 -2.32 -12.21
CA ILE A 222 7.26 -3.41 -11.99
C ILE A 222 6.05 -3.27 -12.91
N PHE A 223 5.51 -2.06 -13.08
CA PHE A 223 4.39 -1.85 -13.98
C PHE A 223 4.88 -1.61 -15.41
N GLN A 224 4.65 -2.58 -16.29
CA GLN A 224 5.10 -2.54 -17.70
C GLN A 224 3.90 -2.67 -18.64
N THR A 225 3.09 -1.61 -18.73
CA THR A 225 1.92 -1.57 -19.62
C THR A 225 2.13 -0.56 -20.74
N ALA A 226 1.42 -0.75 -21.85
CA ALA A 226 1.46 0.20 -22.97
C ALA A 226 1.07 1.64 -22.56
N TYR A 227 0.25 1.80 -21.51
CA TYR A 227 -0.09 3.12 -20.99
C TYR A 227 1.05 3.72 -20.17
N VAL A 228 1.77 2.93 -19.37
CA VAL A 228 2.99 3.38 -18.68
C VAL A 228 4.05 3.84 -19.69
N ASP A 229 4.22 3.11 -20.79
CA ASP A 229 5.17 3.49 -21.85
C ASP A 229 4.80 4.82 -22.52
N ARG A 230 3.50 5.04 -22.78
CA ARG A 230 3.02 6.32 -23.31
C ARG A 230 3.28 7.46 -22.34
N VAL A 231 3.10 7.23 -21.03
CA VAL A 231 3.43 8.21 -20.00
C VAL A 231 4.91 8.52 -19.93
N GLU A 232 5.75 7.50 -20.00
CA GLU A 232 7.19 7.69 -20.05
C GLU A 232 7.60 8.53 -21.27
N GLN A 233 7.03 8.27 -22.46
CA GLN A 233 7.29 9.07 -23.66
C GLN A 233 6.84 10.52 -23.51
N PHE A 234 5.66 10.75 -22.94
CA PHE A 234 5.14 12.08 -22.67
C PHE A 234 6.06 12.83 -21.69
N MET A 235 6.44 12.21 -20.57
CA MET A 235 7.29 12.82 -19.55
C MET A 235 8.72 13.09 -20.05
N LYS A 236 9.25 12.26 -20.96
CA LYS A 236 10.54 12.52 -21.63
C LYS A 236 10.53 13.80 -22.47
N LYS A 237 9.39 14.15 -23.07
CA LYS A 237 9.20 15.42 -23.82
C LYS A 237 8.97 16.61 -22.89
N HIS A 238 8.49 16.37 -21.68
CA HIS A 238 8.15 17.39 -20.68
C HIS A 238 9.00 17.24 -19.41
N LYS A 239 10.33 17.31 -19.55
CA LYS A 239 11.29 16.98 -18.47
C LYS A 239 11.12 17.77 -17.16
N ASN A 240 10.51 18.95 -17.23
CA ASN A 240 10.30 19.82 -16.06
C ASN A 240 8.89 19.69 -15.46
N LEU A 241 8.03 18.82 -16.00
CA LEU A 241 6.69 18.61 -15.46
C LEU A 241 6.78 17.80 -14.15
N PRO A 242 6.34 18.34 -13.01
CA PRO A 242 6.31 17.61 -11.74
C PRO A 242 5.29 16.47 -11.77
N ILE A 243 5.54 15.42 -10.98
CA ILE A 243 4.60 14.29 -10.82
C ILE A 243 3.22 14.79 -10.37
N LYS A 244 3.16 15.76 -9.44
CA LYS A 244 1.91 16.39 -9.00
C LYS A 244 1.08 16.91 -10.19
N GLN A 245 1.71 17.68 -11.06
CA GLN A 245 1.02 18.26 -12.22
C GLN A 245 0.60 17.16 -13.20
N LEU A 246 1.43 16.12 -13.43
CA LEU A 246 1.01 14.97 -14.22
C LEU A 246 -0.27 14.32 -13.67
N MET A 247 -0.37 14.12 -12.35
CA MET A 247 -1.54 13.53 -11.73
C MET A 247 -2.79 14.42 -11.92
N GLU A 248 -2.63 15.74 -11.86
CA GLU A 248 -3.68 16.75 -12.03
C GLU A 248 -4.10 16.99 -13.49
N LEU A 249 -3.30 16.56 -14.48
CA LEU A 249 -3.66 16.68 -15.90
C LEU A 249 -4.88 15.82 -16.24
N GLU A 250 -5.80 16.40 -17.02
CA GLU A 250 -6.95 15.68 -17.54
C GLU A 250 -6.53 14.50 -18.43
N ASP A 251 -7.10 13.32 -18.15
CA ASP A 251 -6.82 12.07 -18.87
C ASP A 251 -7.26 12.11 -20.36
N GLY A 252 -8.09 13.09 -20.73
CA GLY A 252 -8.52 13.33 -22.11
C GLY A 252 -7.43 13.92 -23.02
N GLY A 253 -6.61 14.84 -22.50
CA GLY A 253 -5.65 15.61 -23.31
C GLY A 253 -4.30 14.93 -23.53
N PHE A 254 -4.02 13.87 -22.77
CA PHE A 254 -2.75 13.17 -22.75
C PHE A 254 -2.50 12.23 -23.94
N MET A 255 -3.56 11.84 -24.67
CA MET A 255 -3.51 10.82 -25.72
C MET A 255 -3.49 11.39 -27.14
N ASN A 256 -3.34 12.71 -27.30
CA ASN A 256 -3.24 13.38 -28.59
C ASN A 256 -1.80 13.78 -28.92
#